data_AF-A0A3C0T2W3-F1
#
_entry.id   AF-A0A3C0T2W3-F1
#
_cell.length_a   1.000
_cell.length_b   1.000
_cell.length_c   1.000
_cell.angle_alpha   90.00
_cell.angle_beta   90.00
_cell.angle_gamma   90.00
#
_symmetry.space_group_name_H-M   'P 1'
#
loop_
_entity.id
_entity.type
_entity.pdbx_description
1 polymer ?
#
loop_
_entity_poly.entity_id
_entity_poly.type
_entity_poly.pdbx_seq_one_letter_code
_entity_poly.pdbx_strand_id
1 'polypeptide(L)'
;MEKLLVLNCGSSSLKYEVYAMPSKTSLGKGLVERIGSSTGVITQKSDKGVFEVEKPLPDHDKAMELVKAALTDSEKGLIETIDEITGVGHRTVHGGEDYASSVIIDDDVIAAIEKNIDLAPLHNPPNLTGIRAAMEMLPKVPQVAVFDTAFHQTLAPSSYLYGLPRELYTKYRIRRYGFHGTSHQYVSNEAVKLMKRSVENTNVISCHLGNGASITAIRQGESVETSMGFTPLEG
;
A
#
# COMPACT_ATOMS: atom_id res chain seq x y z
N MET A 1 -16.17 17.68 -1.96
CA MET A 1 -15.56 16.78 -0.96
C MET A 1 -14.74 15.78 -1.76
N GLU A 2 -13.45 15.66 -1.49
CA GLU A 2 -12.59 14.76 -2.25
C GLU A 2 -12.92 13.32 -1.88
N LYS A 3 -12.94 12.42 -2.88
CA LYS A 3 -13.10 10.99 -2.66
C LYS A 3 -11.86 10.28 -3.18
N LEU A 4 -11.14 9.66 -2.25
CA LEU A 4 -9.90 8.94 -2.56
C LEU A 4 -10.17 7.44 -2.59
N LEU A 5 -9.79 6.79 -3.69
CA LEU A 5 -9.80 5.33 -3.81
C LEU A 5 -8.46 4.80 -3.31
N VAL A 6 -8.46 3.94 -2.30
CA VAL A 6 -7.26 3.27 -1.81
C VAL A 6 -7.26 1.84 -2.34
N LEU A 7 -6.16 1.42 -2.95
CA LEU A 7 -5.98 0.11 -3.57
C LEU A 7 -4.82 -0.66 -2.93
N ASN A 8 -5.02 -1.96 -2.75
CA ASN A 8 -3.97 -2.90 -2.34
C ASN A 8 -4.11 -4.18 -3.18
N CYS A 9 -3.28 -4.28 -4.21
CA CYS A 9 -3.31 -5.34 -5.21
C CYS A 9 -2.32 -6.45 -4.85
N GLY A 10 -2.83 -7.62 -4.48
CA GLY A 10 -2.04 -8.84 -4.32
C GLY A 10 -2.06 -9.69 -5.60
N SER A 11 -1.34 -10.81 -5.58
CA SER A 11 -1.24 -11.73 -6.73
C SER A 11 -2.58 -12.31 -7.18
N SER A 12 -3.49 -12.60 -6.26
CA SER A 12 -4.80 -13.21 -6.53
C SER A 12 -5.97 -12.44 -5.88
N SER A 13 -5.72 -11.23 -5.38
CA SER A 13 -6.74 -10.41 -4.73
C SER A 13 -6.51 -8.93 -4.94
N LEU A 14 -7.60 -8.15 -4.84
CA LEU A 14 -7.58 -6.69 -4.86
C LEU A 14 -8.48 -6.18 -3.75
N LYS A 15 -7.89 -5.51 -2.76
CA LYS A 15 -8.63 -4.82 -1.69
C LYS A 15 -8.75 -3.35 -2.04
N TYR A 16 -9.91 -2.77 -1.78
CA TYR A 16 -10.13 -1.36 -1.98
C TYR A 16 -11.04 -0.74 -0.93
N GLU A 17 -10.91 0.56 -0.76
CA GLU A 17 -11.76 1.36 0.12
C GLU A 17 -11.85 2.79 -0.40
N VAL A 18 -13.03 3.40 -0.31
CA VAL A 18 -13.23 4.80 -0.72
C VAL A 18 -13.34 5.67 0.52
N TYR A 19 -12.49 6.68 0.61
CA TYR A 19 -12.48 7.65 1.71
C TYR A 19 -12.98 9.01 1.25
N ALA A 20 -13.91 9.57 2.01
CA ALA A 20 -14.25 10.98 1.95
C ALA A 20 -13.23 11.81 2.75
N MET A 21 -12.64 12.81 2.10
CA MET A 21 -11.62 13.70 2.66
C MET A 21 -12.11 15.15 2.73
N PRO A 22 -11.69 15.93 3.75
CA PRO A 22 -10.67 15.62 4.77
C PRO A 22 -11.20 14.89 6.02
N SER A 23 -12.48 14.50 6.07
CA SER A 23 -13.08 13.88 7.25
C SER A 23 -12.54 12.48 7.58
N LYS A 24 -11.80 11.86 6.64
CA LYS A 24 -11.26 10.50 6.76
C LYS A 24 -12.35 9.45 7.00
N THR A 25 -13.52 9.68 6.41
CA THR A 25 -14.68 8.79 6.57
C THR A 25 -14.66 7.74 5.47
N SER A 26 -14.65 6.46 5.83
CA SER A 26 -14.84 5.39 4.86
C SER A 26 -16.28 5.39 4.36
N LEU A 27 -16.46 5.41 3.04
CA LEU A 27 -17.76 5.25 2.38
C LEU A 27 -18.12 3.78 2.17
N GLY A 28 -17.14 2.88 2.33
CA GLY A 28 -17.28 1.46 2.09
C GLY A 28 -15.98 0.85 1.57
N LYS A 29 -15.87 -0.47 1.74
CA LYS A 29 -14.70 -1.26 1.35
C LYS A 29 -15.12 -2.47 0.56
N GLY A 30 -14.25 -2.91 -0.33
CA GLY A 30 -14.45 -4.13 -1.08
C GLY A 30 -13.20 -4.98 -1.21
N LEU A 31 -13.45 -6.22 -1.57
CA LEU A 31 -12.45 -7.25 -1.78
C LEU A 31 -12.83 -8.03 -3.03
N VAL A 32 -11.89 -8.14 -3.95
CA VAL A 32 -11.92 -9.07 -5.07
C VAL A 32 -10.98 -10.22 -4.73
N GLU A 33 -11.47 -11.44 -4.81
CA GLU A 33 -10.72 -12.66 -4.51
C GLU A 33 -10.67 -13.59 -5.72
N ARG A 34 -9.68 -14.48 -5.72
CA ARG A 34 -9.50 -15.54 -6.72
C ARG A 34 -9.32 -14.97 -8.14
N ILE A 35 -8.60 -13.86 -8.25
CA ILE A 35 -8.13 -13.34 -9.55
C ILE A 35 -7.18 -14.38 -10.17
N GLY A 36 -7.29 -14.60 -11.47
CA GLY A 36 -6.63 -15.69 -12.22
C GLY A 36 -7.36 -17.03 -12.17
N SER A 37 -8.53 -17.11 -11.52
CA SER A 37 -9.31 -18.35 -11.38
C SER A 37 -10.58 -18.33 -12.23
N SER A 38 -11.14 -19.52 -12.48
CA SER A 38 -12.43 -19.69 -13.20
C SER A 38 -13.63 -19.11 -12.45
N THR A 39 -13.52 -18.93 -11.13
CA THR A 39 -14.56 -18.33 -10.28
C THR A 39 -13.94 -17.32 -9.33
N GLY A 40 -13.97 -16.05 -9.74
CA GLY A 40 -13.66 -14.89 -8.91
C GLY A 40 -14.87 -14.40 -8.15
N VAL A 41 -14.64 -13.73 -7.02
CA VAL A 41 -15.71 -13.15 -6.19
C VAL A 41 -15.35 -11.71 -5.86
N ILE A 42 -16.30 -10.79 -6.04
CA ILE A 42 -16.22 -9.45 -5.47
C ILE A 42 -17.25 -9.31 -4.36
N THR A 43 -16.82 -8.76 -3.23
CA THR A 43 -17.72 -8.37 -2.13
C THR A 43 -17.40 -6.94 -1.74
N GLN A 44 -18.37 -6.03 -1.85
CA GLN A 44 -18.30 -4.64 -1.37
C GLN A 44 -19.32 -4.45 -0.26
N LYS A 45 -18.90 -3.82 0.84
CA LYS A 45 -19.72 -3.55 2.02
C LYS A 45 -19.73 -2.05 2.30
N SER A 46 -20.93 -1.51 2.53
CA SER A 46 -21.16 -0.13 2.96
C SER A 46 -22.43 -0.04 3.82
N ASP A 47 -22.77 1.16 4.26
CA ASP A 47 -24.04 1.42 4.98
C ASP A 47 -25.27 1.18 4.09
N LYS A 48 -25.10 1.10 2.76
CA LYS A 48 -26.17 0.76 1.80
C LYS A 48 -26.36 -0.75 1.63
N GLY A 49 -25.52 -1.58 2.26
CA GLY A 49 -25.60 -3.03 2.22
C GLY A 49 -24.39 -3.71 1.58
N VAL A 50 -24.62 -4.90 1.01
CA VAL A 50 -23.57 -5.75 0.44
C VAL A 50 -23.81 -5.97 -1.04
N PHE A 51 -22.88 -5.52 -1.88
CA PHE A 51 -22.79 -5.88 -3.29
C PHE A 51 -21.88 -7.11 -3.41
N GLU A 52 -22.39 -8.19 -3.99
CA GLU A 52 -21.65 -9.44 -4.13
C GLU A 52 -21.94 -10.05 -5.49
N VAL A 53 -20.87 -10.39 -6.22
CA VAL A 53 -20.96 -11.00 -7.54
C VAL A 53 -19.88 -12.05 -7.69
N GLU A 54 -20.26 -13.22 -8.16
CA GLU A 54 -19.33 -14.27 -8.60
C GLU A 54 -19.26 -14.28 -10.12
N LYS A 55 -18.04 -14.21 -10.68
CA LYS A 55 -17.80 -14.41 -12.12
C LYS A 55 -16.35 -14.77 -12.42
N PRO A 56 -16.04 -15.31 -13.62
CA PRO A 56 -14.66 -15.51 -14.03
C PRO A 56 -13.85 -14.21 -13.97
N LEU A 57 -12.66 -14.30 -13.38
CA LEU A 57 -11.72 -13.18 -13.24
C LEU A 57 -10.33 -13.62 -13.72
N PRO A 58 -10.04 -13.50 -15.02
CA PRO A 58 -8.77 -13.97 -15.58
C PRO A 58 -7.57 -13.12 -15.13
N ASP A 59 -7.79 -11.82 -14.89
CA ASP A 59 -6.73 -10.85 -14.61
C ASP A 59 -7.24 -9.66 -13.77
N HIS A 60 -6.31 -8.76 -13.41
CA HIS A 60 -6.60 -7.56 -12.63
C HIS A 60 -7.37 -6.49 -13.42
N ASP A 61 -7.32 -6.49 -14.74
CA ASP A 61 -8.09 -5.54 -15.56
C ASP A 61 -9.59 -5.84 -15.42
N LYS A 62 -9.96 -7.12 -15.52
CA LYS A 62 -11.33 -7.58 -15.23
C LYS A 62 -11.74 -7.40 -13.78
N ALA A 63 -10.78 -7.50 -12.85
CA ALA A 63 -11.03 -7.16 -11.45
C ALA A 63 -11.34 -5.66 -11.29
N MET A 64 -10.62 -4.77 -11.98
CA MET A 64 -10.84 -3.32 -11.91
C MET A 64 -12.17 -2.90 -12.56
N GLU A 65 -12.54 -3.52 -13.68
CA GLU A 65 -13.88 -3.33 -14.28
C GLU A 65 -14.99 -3.67 -13.29
N LEU A 66 -14.81 -4.74 -12.50
CA LEU A 66 -15.73 -5.11 -11.43
C LEU A 66 -15.78 -4.10 -10.30
N VAL A 67 -14.62 -3.61 -9.87
CA VAL A 67 -14.52 -2.58 -8.84
C VAL A 67 -15.30 -1.35 -9.31
N LYS A 68 -15.10 -0.90 -10.56
CA LYS A 68 -15.88 0.21 -11.14
C LYS A 68 -17.39 -0.04 -11.05
N ALA A 69 -17.85 -1.21 -11.49
CA ALA A 69 -19.26 -1.56 -11.45
C ALA A 69 -19.82 -1.58 -10.02
N ALA A 70 -19.09 -2.13 -9.05
CA ALA A 70 -19.49 -2.16 -7.66
C ALA A 70 -19.52 -0.75 -7.04
N LEU A 71 -18.53 0.09 -7.37
CA LEU A 71 -18.46 1.47 -6.89
C LEU A 71 -19.63 2.32 -7.36
N THR A 72 -20.08 2.13 -8.62
CA THR A 72 -21.14 2.92 -9.25
C THR A 72 -22.49 2.20 -9.32
N ASP A 73 -22.69 1.13 -8.56
CA ASP A 73 -23.97 0.41 -8.52
C ASP A 73 -25.09 1.34 -8.02
N SER A 74 -26.26 1.32 -8.67
CA SER A 74 -27.34 2.27 -8.39
C SER A 74 -27.96 2.13 -7.00
N GLU A 75 -27.89 0.94 -6.40
CA GLU A 75 -28.48 0.66 -5.08
C GLU A 75 -27.41 0.60 -3.98
N LYS A 76 -26.29 -0.07 -4.28
CA LYS A 76 -25.25 -0.46 -3.33
C LYS A 76 -23.90 0.21 -3.57
N GLY A 77 -23.82 1.09 -4.57
CA GLY A 77 -22.63 1.83 -4.93
C GLY A 77 -22.20 2.84 -3.87
N LEU A 78 -20.89 3.09 -3.81
CA LEU A 78 -20.28 4.06 -2.90
C LEU A 78 -20.30 5.48 -3.48
N ILE A 79 -20.39 5.57 -4.80
CA ILE A 79 -20.41 6.81 -5.59
C ILE A 79 -21.45 6.67 -6.71
N GLU A 80 -21.96 7.78 -7.23
CA GLU A 80 -22.92 7.79 -8.34
C GLU A 80 -22.20 7.64 -9.67
N THR A 81 -21.07 8.32 -9.83
CA THR A 81 -20.24 8.24 -11.04
C THR A 81 -18.77 8.06 -10.69
N ILE A 82 -18.03 7.44 -11.61
CA ILE A 82 -16.61 7.17 -11.41
C ILE A 82 -15.76 8.45 -11.33
N ASP A 83 -16.24 9.54 -11.94
CA ASP A 83 -15.60 10.86 -11.97
C ASP A 83 -15.57 11.55 -10.60
N GLU A 84 -16.31 11.03 -9.62
CA GLU A 84 -16.25 11.52 -8.24
C GLU A 84 -14.96 11.13 -7.52
N ILE A 85 -14.20 10.16 -8.03
CA ILE A 85 -12.89 9.80 -7.50
C ILE A 85 -11.88 10.88 -7.93
N THR A 86 -11.30 11.57 -6.95
CA THR A 86 -10.40 12.70 -7.16
C THR A 86 -8.92 12.34 -6.98
N GLY A 87 -8.62 11.15 -6.47
CA GLY A 87 -7.27 10.63 -6.31
C GLY A 87 -7.27 9.14 -6.00
N VAL A 88 -6.17 8.46 -6.33
CA VAL A 88 -6.02 7.04 -6.03
C VAL A 88 -4.70 6.79 -5.31
N GLY A 89 -4.74 6.11 -4.17
CA GLY A 89 -3.56 5.68 -3.42
C GLY A 89 -3.32 4.19 -3.60
N HIS A 90 -2.12 3.80 -4.01
CA HIS A 90 -1.70 2.40 -4.15
C HIS A 90 -0.75 2.05 -3.02
N ARG A 91 -1.08 0.98 -2.28
CA ARG A 91 -0.06 0.33 -1.45
C ARG A 91 0.93 -0.38 -2.38
N THR A 92 2.18 0.06 -2.34
CA THR A 92 3.29 -0.54 -3.08
C THR A 92 4.29 -1.12 -2.09
N VAL A 93 4.79 -2.33 -2.30
CA VAL A 93 5.66 -2.95 -1.30
C VAL A 93 7.08 -2.35 -1.33
N HIS A 94 7.74 -2.38 -2.48
CA HIS A 94 9.17 -2.08 -2.54
C HIS A 94 9.50 -0.94 -3.52
N GLY A 95 9.97 0.20 -2.99
CA GLY A 95 10.51 1.33 -3.76
C GLY A 95 12.04 1.29 -3.92
N GLY A 96 12.69 0.29 -3.32
CA GLY A 96 14.15 0.17 -3.35
C GLY A 96 14.80 1.22 -2.44
N GLU A 97 15.92 1.75 -2.90
CA GLU A 97 16.53 2.97 -2.34
C GLU A 97 16.13 4.21 -3.16
N ASP A 98 15.35 4.04 -4.24
CA ASP A 98 15.01 5.11 -5.18
C ASP A 98 13.94 6.06 -4.60
N TYR A 99 13.01 5.55 -3.77
CA TYR A 99 11.93 6.34 -3.15
C TYR A 99 11.83 6.15 -1.63
N ALA A 100 11.92 7.26 -0.90
CA ALA A 100 11.84 7.33 0.57
C ALA A 100 10.54 7.96 1.11
N SER A 101 9.59 8.27 0.22
CA SER A 101 8.28 8.82 0.60
C SER A 101 7.23 8.46 -0.45
N SER A 102 5.96 8.73 -0.16
CA SER A 102 4.89 8.58 -1.14
C SER A 102 5.08 9.57 -2.29
N VAL A 103 4.84 9.12 -3.53
CA VAL A 103 5.07 9.92 -4.75
C VAL A 103 3.89 9.82 -5.70
N ILE A 104 3.63 10.90 -6.44
CA ILE A 104 2.71 10.86 -7.58
C ILE A 104 3.33 9.92 -8.62
N ILE A 105 2.54 9.00 -9.14
CA ILE A 105 2.97 8.01 -10.11
C ILE A 105 3.09 8.66 -11.49
N ASP A 106 4.29 8.59 -12.04
CA ASP A 106 4.63 8.85 -13.42
C ASP A 106 5.41 7.65 -14.01
N ASP A 107 5.91 7.80 -15.25
CA ASP A 107 6.66 6.74 -15.93
C ASP A 107 7.97 6.37 -15.20
N ASP A 108 8.63 7.33 -14.54
CA ASP A 108 9.86 7.10 -13.79
C ASP A 108 9.58 6.28 -12.51
N VAL A 109 8.47 6.55 -11.84
CA VAL A 109 7.99 5.75 -10.70
C VAL A 109 7.67 4.33 -11.13
N ILE A 110 6.99 4.14 -12.27
CA ILE A 110 6.68 2.81 -12.82
C ILE A 110 7.97 2.04 -13.11
N ALA A 111 8.93 2.66 -13.82
CA ALA A 111 10.20 2.04 -14.18
C ALA A 111 11.02 1.65 -12.94
N ALA A 112 11.00 2.47 -11.89
CA ALA A 112 11.65 2.15 -10.63
C ALA A 112 10.99 0.99 -9.88
N ILE A 113 9.65 0.89 -9.88
CA ILE A 113 8.96 -0.28 -9.29
C ILE A 113 9.33 -1.56 -10.06
N GLU A 114 9.44 -1.48 -11.40
CA GLU A 114 9.87 -2.59 -12.26
C GLU A 114 11.32 -3.01 -11.96
N LYS A 115 12.26 -2.07 -11.88
CA LYS A 115 13.66 -2.31 -11.50
C LYS A 115 13.81 -2.97 -10.12
N ASN A 116 12.82 -2.80 -9.25
CA ASN A 116 12.81 -3.34 -7.90
C ASN A 116 11.95 -4.62 -7.77
N ILE A 117 11.48 -5.21 -8.88
CA ILE A 117 10.79 -6.52 -8.86
C ILE A 117 11.64 -7.60 -8.20
N ASP A 118 12.95 -7.63 -8.45
CA ASP A 118 13.84 -8.64 -7.85
C ASP A 118 13.90 -8.58 -6.32
N LEU A 119 13.58 -7.42 -5.72
CA LEU A 119 13.53 -7.24 -4.26
C LEU A 119 12.19 -7.71 -3.67
N ALA A 120 11.12 -7.70 -4.46
CA ALA A 120 9.78 -8.13 -4.03
C ALA A 120 9.01 -8.82 -5.17
N PRO A 121 9.49 -9.98 -5.65
CA PRO A 121 9.00 -10.59 -6.90
C PRO A 121 7.55 -11.06 -6.82
N LEU A 122 7.05 -11.33 -5.62
CA LEU A 122 5.68 -11.74 -5.38
C LEU A 122 4.70 -10.57 -5.14
N HIS A 123 5.21 -9.34 -5.04
CA HIS A 123 4.41 -8.17 -4.64
C HIS A 123 4.45 -7.02 -5.64
N ASN A 124 5.63 -6.65 -6.14
CA ASN A 124 5.77 -5.54 -7.08
C ASN A 124 5.03 -5.79 -8.41
N PRO A 125 5.08 -6.99 -9.04
CA PRO A 125 4.36 -7.20 -10.30
C PRO A 125 2.84 -7.06 -10.15
N PRO A 126 2.16 -7.68 -9.16
CA PRO A 126 0.73 -7.43 -8.95
C PRO A 126 0.39 -5.97 -8.60
N ASN A 127 1.26 -5.26 -7.88
CA ASN A 127 1.09 -3.83 -7.62
C ASN A 127 1.11 -3.01 -8.92
N LEU A 128 2.07 -3.28 -9.81
CA LEU A 128 2.18 -2.62 -11.12
C LEU A 128 0.96 -2.86 -12.01
N THR A 129 0.46 -4.10 -12.05
CA THR A 129 -0.77 -4.41 -12.80
C THR A 129 -1.94 -3.61 -12.27
N GLY A 130 -2.10 -3.55 -10.94
CA GLY A 130 -3.14 -2.73 -10.31
C GLY A 130 -3.02 -1.23 -10.58
N ILE A 131 -1.80 -0.69 -10.57
CA ILE A 131 -1.50 0.71 -10.92
C ILE A 131 -1.95 0.99 -12.35
N ARG A 132 -1.50 0.17 -13.31
CA ARG A 132 -1.83 0.32 -14.74
C ARG A 132 -3.34 0.23 -14.99
N ALA A 133 -4.00 -0.77 -14.43
CA ALA A 133 -5.45 -0.93 -14.54
C ALA A 133 -6.22 0.28 -13.98
N ALA A 134 -5.77 0.83 -12.84
CA ALA A 134 -6.37 2.04 -12.28
C ALA A 134 -6.09 3.28 -13.15
N MET A 135 -4.91 3.39 -13.78
CA MET A 135 -4.57 4.51 -14.68
C MET A 135 -5.46 4.49 -15.91
N GLU A 136 -5.73 3.31 -16.45
CA GLU A 136 -6.66 3.15 -17.58
C GLU A 136 -8.10 3.47 -17.19
N MET A 137 -8.54 3.03 -16.00
CA MET A 137 -9.88 3.31 -15.49
C MET A 137 -10.12 4.81 -15.21
N LEU A 138 -9.09 5.50 -14.72
CA LEU A 138 -9.15 6.88 -14.22
C LEU A 138 -8.01 7.74 -14.81
N PRO A 139 -7.96 7.96 -16.14
CA PRO A 139 -6.78 8.51 -16.83
C PRO A 139 -6.45 9.96 -16.49
N LYS A 140 -7.39 10.70 -15.89
CA LYS A 140 -7.22 12.11 -15.49
C LYS A 140 -6.99 12.28 -13.99
N VAL A 141 -7.04 11.19 -13.23
CA VAL A 141 -6.99 11.23 -11.76
C VAL A 141 -5.55 10.98 -11.32
N PRO A 142 -4.98 11.83 -10.45
CA PRO A 142 -3.65 11.61 -9.93
C PRO A 142 -3.60 10.31 -9.11
N GLN A 143 -2.58 9.51 -9.38
CA GLN A 143 -2.34 8.26 -8.68
C GLN A 143 -1.05 8.37 -7.86
N VAL A 144 -1.04 7.80 -6.66
CA VAL A 144 0.05 7.95 -5.69
C VAL A 144 0.51 6.57 -5.25
N ALA A 145 1.81 6.30 -5.32
CA ALA A 145 2.42 5.11 -4.75
C ALA A 145 2.81 5.39 -3.29
N VAL A 146 2.39 4.51 -2.38
CA VAL A 146 2.72 4.56 -0.95
C VAL A 146 3.53 3.32 -0.61
N PHE A 147 4.83 3.49 -0.39
CA PHE A 147 5.77 2.39 -0.22
C PHE A 147 5.84 1.91 1.23
N ASP A 148 5.64 0.60 1.45
CA ASP A 148 5.77 0.00 2.79
C ASP A 148 7.19 0.13 3.37
N THR A 149 8.20 0.23 2.49
CA THR A 149 9.63 0.36 2.83
C THR A 149 10.06 1.81 3.07
N ALA A 150 9.28 2.82 2.64
CA ALA A 150 9.71 4.22 2.63
C ALA A 150 10.00 4.78 4.03
N PHE A 151 9.15 4.48 5.01
CA PHE A 151 9.29 4.99 6.38
C PHE A 151 10.64 4.61 7.03
N HIS A 152 11.20 3.48 6.61
CA HIS A 152 12.46 2.94 7.12
C HIS A 152 13.69 3.39 6.34
N GLN A 153 13.56 4.25 5.33
CA GLN A 153 14.73 4.81 4.62
C GLN A 153 15.56 5.79 5.48
N THR A 154 15.07 6.12 6.67
CA THR A 154 15.80 6.90 7.70
C THR A 154 16.78 6.07 8.52
N LEU A 155 16.82 4.74 8.33
CA LEU A 155 17.79 3.87 8.99
C LEU A 155 19.23 4.28 8.64
N ALA A 156 20.08 4.39 9.66
CA ALA A 156 21.51 4.61 9.47
C ALA A 156 22.21 3.36 8.93
N PRO A 157 23.38 3.50 8.26
CA PRO A 157 24.16 2.36 7.77
C PRO A 157 24.42 1.28 8.84
N SER A 158 24.64 1.67 10.09
CA SER A 158 24.83 0.75 11.21
C SER A 158 23.62 -0.13 11.51
N SER A 159 22.42 0.29 11.12
CA SER A 159 21.15 -0.42 11.38
C SER A 159 20.71 -1.24 10.17
N TYR A 160 20.97 -0.75 8.94
CA TYR A 160 20.52 -1.46 7.73
C TYR A 160 21.55 -2.39 7.11
N LEU A 161 22.84 -2.23 7.39
CA LEU A 161 23.86 -3.12 6.86
C LEU A 161 23.95 -4.37 7.72
N TYR A 162 23.83 -5.52 7.08
CA TYR A 162 24.15 -6.79 7.71
C TYR A 162 25.66 -6.93 7.90
N GLY A 163 26.07 -7.69 8.92
CA GLY A 163 27.46 -8.13 9.15
C GLY A 163 27.95 -9.15 8.13
N LEU A 164 27.71 -8.88 6.84
CA LEU A 164 28.02 -9.72 5.69
C LEU A 164 29.07 -9.02 4.79
N PRO A 165 29.71 -9.74 3.85
CA PRO A 165 30.59 -9.12 2.87
C PRO A 165 29.93 -7.95 2.15
N ARG A 166 30.63 -6.81 2.09
CA ARG A 166 30.10 -5.54 1.52
C ARG A 166 29.61 -5.67 0.08
N GLU A 167 30.20 -6.58 -0.69
CA GLU A 167 29.81 -6.85 -2.08
C GLU A 167 28.33 -7.24 -2.20
N LEU A 168 27.79 -7.97 -1.22
CA LEU A 168 26.39 -8.39 -1.23
C LEU A 168 25.43 -7.20 -1.19
N TYR A 169 25.78 -6.15 -0.42
CA TYR A 169 25.04 -4.90 -0.44
C TYR A 169 25.23 -4.17 -1.77
N THR A 170 26.47 -3.96 -2.22
CA THR A 170 26.73 -3.11 -3.41
C THR A 170 26.19 -3.71 -4.71
N LYS A 171 26.20 -5.04 -4.85
CA LYS A 171 25.81 -5.74 -6.08
C LYS A 171 24.34 -6.15 -6.08
N TYR A 172 23.84 -6.65 -4.94
CA TYR A 172 22.50 -7.23 -4.85
C TYR A 172 21.54 -6.40 -3.98
N ARG A 173 22.01 -5.27 -3.43
CA ARG A 173 21.22 -4.38 -2.56
C ARG A 173 20.70 -5.12 -1.32
N ILE A 174 21.45 -6.09 -0.81
CA ILE A 174 21.11 -6.81 0.42
C ILE A 174 21.35 -5.88 1.61
N ARG A 175 20.26 -5.36 2.16
CA ARG A 175 20.18 -4.52 3.36
C ARG A 175 18.85 -4.72 4.07
N ARG A 176 18.72 -4.23 5.31
CA ARG A 176 17.43 -4.03 5.94
C ARG A 176 16.65 -2.97 5.17
N TYR A 177 15.47 -3.34 4.70
CA TYR A 177 14.49 -2.40 4.17
C TYR A 177 13.39 -2.15 5.19
N GLY A 178 12.92 -3.21 5.87
CA GLY A 178 11.77 -3.14 6.76
C GLY A 178 10.45 -3.01 6.00
N PHE A 179 9.37 -3.48 6.61
CA PHE A 179 8.01 -3.42 6.04
C PHE A 179 7.02 -2.94 7.11
N HIS A 180 5.75 -2.79 6.71
CA HIS A 180 4.71 -2.15 7.53
C HIS A 180 5.01 -0.68 7.87
N GLY A 181 5.88 0.00 7.11
CA GLY A 181 6.27 1.38 7.34
C GLY A 181 5.09 2.33 7.45
N THR A 182 4.11 2.21 6.54
CA THR A 182 2.86 2.99 6.57
C THR A 182 2.08 2.80 7.88
N SER A 183 2.03 1.57 8.39
CA SER A 183 1.36 1.28 9.66
C SER A 183 2.12 1.88 10.84
N HIS A 184 3.44 1.68 10.91
CA HIS A 184 4.28 2.20 11.99
C HIS A 184 4.27 3.73 12.02
N GLN A 185 4.36 4.36 10.86
CA GLN A 185 4.25 5.82 10.70
C GLN A 185 2.89 6.33 11.17
N TYR A 186 1.80 5.68 10.77
CA TYR A 186 0.45 6.10 11.18
C TYR A 186 0.26 6.00 12.69
N VAL A 187 0.49 4.82 13.29
CA VAL A 187 0.19 4.59 14.71
C VAL A 187 1.11 5.37 15.64
N SER A 188 2.37 5.60 15.26
CA SER A 188 3.28 6.43 16.06
C SER A 188 2.85 7.90 16.08
N ASN A 189 2.42 8.45 14.94
CA ASN A 189 1.88 9.81 14.87
C ASN A 189 0.58 9.96 15.65
N GLU A 190 -0.33 8.98 15.58
CA GLU A 190 -1.56 9.00 16.37
C GLU A 190 -1.28 8.86 17.88
N ALA A 191 -0.32 8.01 18.28
CA ALA A 191 0.07 7.88 19.67
C ALA A 191 0.62 9.20 20.24
N VAL A 192 1.48 9.91 19.49
CA VAL A 192 2.01 11.23 19.91
C VAL A 192 0.89 12.25 20.12
N LYS A 193 -0.10 12.30 19.21
CA LYS A 193 -1.28 13.16 19.35
C LYS A 193 -2.11 12.82 20.58
N LEU A 194 -2.40 11.54 20.80
CA LEU A 194 -3.17 11.05 21.95
C LEU A 194 -2.48 11.39 23.27
N MET A 195 -1.15 11.27 23.32
CA MET A 195 -0.34 11.64 24.48
C MET A 195 -0.18 13.16 24.64
N LYS A 196 -0.67 13.97 23.70
CA LYS A 196 -0.50 15.43 23.66
C LYS A 196 0.98 15.84 23.74
N ARG A 197 1.86 15.08 23.09
CA ARG A 197 3.30 15.35 23.00
C ARG A 197 3.66 15.91 21.63
N SER A 198 4.90 16.40 21.51
CA SER A 198 5.48 16.78 20.24
C SER A 198 6.34 15.63 19.69
N VAL A 199 6.47 15.55 18.37
CA VAL A 199 7.26 14.50 17.72
C VAL A 199 8.74 14.64 18.11
N GLU A 200 9.24 15.87 18.17
CA GLU A 200 10.65 16.22 18.41
C GLU A 200 11.16 15.79 19.79
N ASN A 201 10.27 15.55 20.76
CA ASN A 201 10.61 15.14 22.13
C ASN A 201 10.10 13.75 22.51
N THR A 202 9.67 12.95 21.54
CA THR A 202 9.07 11.65 21.79
C THR A 202 9.76 10.55 21.00
N ASN A 203 10.11 9.47 21.70
CA ASN A 203 10.50 8.21 21.10
C ASN A 203 9.37 7.21 21.28
N VAL A 204 9.08 6.43 20.24
CA VAL A 204 7.99 5.47 20.21
C VAL A 204 8.56 4.11 19.83
N ILE A 205 8.07 3.06 20.50
CA ILE A 205 8.20 1.68 20.02
C ILE A 205 6.82 1.29 19.53
N SER A 206 6.71 0.95 18.25
CA SER A 206 5.45 0.51 17.64
C SER A 206 5.50 -0.98 17.35
N CYS A 207 4.45 -1.70 17.76
CA CYS A 207 4.30 -3.13 17.55
C CYS A 207 3.12 -3.39 16.61
N HIS A 208 3.41 -3.74 15.35
CA HIS A 208 2.40 -4.20 14.40
C HIS A 208 2.28 -5.72 14.53
N LEU A 209 1.20 -6.22 15.16
CA LEU A 209 1.02 -7.64 15.47
C LEU A 209 -0.17 -8.19 14.67
N GLY A 210 0.11 -8.66 13.46
CA GLY A 210 -0.85 -9.33 12.58
C GLY A 210 -0.31 -10.67 12.09
N ASN A 211 -0.82 -11.15 10.95
CA ASN A 211 -0.29 -12.37 10.32
C ASN A 211 1.18 -12.22 9.90
N GLY A 212 1.55 -11.02 9.44
CA GLY A 212 2.94 -10.55 9.48
C GLY A 212 3.11 -9.67 10.72
N ALA A 213 4.19 -9.86 11.46
CA ALA A 213 4.46 -9.11 12.69
C ALA A 213 5.80 -8.39 12.60
N SER A 214 5.85 -7.16 13.12
CA SER A 214 7.07 -6.36 13.15
C SER A 214 7.04 -5.35 14.29
N ILE A 215 8.21 -5.04 14.83
CA ILE A 215 8.41 -3.98 15.81
C ILE A 215 9.37 -2.93 15.25
N THR A 216 9.11 -1.65 15.52
CA THR A 216 9.95 -0.54 15.05
C THR A 216 10.28 0.40 16.19
N ALA A 217 11.55 0.77 16.30
CA ALA A 217 12.00 1.87 17.13
C ALA A 217 11.96 3.16 16.31
N ILE A 218 11.26 4.16 16.85
CA ILE A 218 11.02 5.45 16.20
C ILE A 218 11.55 6.53 17.13
N ARG A 219 12.52 7.31 16.66
CA ARG A 219 13.12 8.42 17.39
C ARG A 219 12.76 9.71 16.70
N GLN A 220 12.04 10.58 17.41
CA GLN A 220 11.66 11.90 16.88
C GLN A 220 10.92 11.84 15.53
N GLY A 221 10.04 10.86 15.37
CA GLY A 221 9.26 10.66 14.14
C GLY A 221 9.99 9.89 13.02
N GLU A 222 11.28 9.60 13.19
CA GLU A 222 12.08 8.85 12.21
C GLU A 222 12.28 7.40 12.67
N SER A 223 12.22 6.46 11.73
CA SER A 223 12.51 5.06 12.01
C SER A 223 14.02 4.87 12.17
N VAL A 224 14.43 4.38 13.34
CA VAL A 224 15.86 4.17 13.65
C VAL A 224 16.24 2.69 13.77
N GLU A 225 15.26 1.81 13.96
CA GLU A 225 15.42 0.35 13.84
C GLU A 225 14.08 -0.33 13.54
N THR A 226 14.10 -1.48 12.87
CA THR A 226 12.90 -2.30 12.62
C THR A 226 13.24 -3.78 12.54
N SER A 227 12.36 -4.65 13.06
CA SER A 227 12.66 -6.09 13.15
C SER A 227 12.73 -6.78 11.80
N MET A 228 11.86 -6.40 10.86
CA MET A 228 11.88 -6.96 9.51
C MET A 228 13.10 -6.49 8.72
N GLY A 229 13.59 -7.38 7.86
CA GLY A 229 14.91 -7.31 7.24
C GLY A 229 14.92 -6.85 5.80
N PHE A 230 15.78 -7.51 5.03
CA PHE A 230 15.75 -7.56 3.57
C PHE A 230 14.42 -8.16 3.08
N THR A 231 13.88 -9.13 3.82
CA THR A 231 12.60 -9.78 3.56
C THR A 231 11.70 -9.67 4.81
N PRO A 232 10.37 -9.89 4.67
CA PRO A 232 9.46 -9.86 5.81
C PRO A 232 9.57 -11.10 6.72
N LEU A 233 10.61 -11.94 6.54
CA LEU A 233 10.81 -13.16 7.34
C LEU A 233 11.58 -12.89 8.65
N GLU A 234 12.47 -11.91 8.66
CA GLU A 234 13.28 -11.56 9.84
C GLU A 234 12.42 -10.92 10.94
N GLY A 235 12.69 -11.26 12.20
CA GLY A 235 12.01 -10.71 13.38
C GLY A 235 11.59 -11.74 14.40
#